data_AF-A0A4Q3WTB1-F1
#
_entry.id   AF-A0A4Q3WTB1-F1
#
_cell.length_a   1.000
_cell.length_b   1.000
_cell.length_c   1.000
_cell.angle_alpha   90.00
_cell.angle_beta   90.00
_cell.angle_gamma   90.00
#
_symmetry.space_group_name_H-M   'P 1'
#
loop_
_entity.id
_entity.type
_entity.pdbx_description
1 polymer ?
#
loop_
_entity_poly.entity_id
_entity_poly.type
_entity_poly.pdbx_seq_one_letter_code
_entity_poly.pdbx_strand_id
1 'polypeptide(L)'
;MKLLTAAALLLTLLGTANAQNPSISRGGTRAAQLAPAENFTGTVHLEPLFPANAPSRVSGGSVSFDPGARSKWHTHPLGQTLIVTEGTGLTQSWGGAIQVIRKGDIVWTPPGQKHWHGATATTAMTHTAITEASGGRSVDWLERVSDEQYNQQPKTTVAVTARPGATPMANDTPKPPSSAQKLFGDYSPKLAEVTDEVLFGDIWERPQLAKRDRSLITVASLVTGGNTEQLKSHLALAKTNGVTEEEIVEVLTHLAFYAGWPKAISAMMVAKEVFKK
;
A
#
# COMPACT_ATOMS: atom_id res chain seq x y z
N MET A 1 34.94 -2.83 -27.40
CA MET A 1 33.47 -2.69 -27.35
C MET A 1 32.92 -3.94 -26.68
N LYS A 2 32.75 -3.93 -25.36
CA LYS A 2 32.29 -5.12 -24.61
C LYS A 2 30.76 -5.13 -24.64
N LEU A 3 30.18 -6.08 -25.38
CA LEU A 3 28.76 -6.39 -25.37
C LEU A 3 28.39 -6.91 -23.98
N LEU A 4 27.79 -6.05 -23.16
CA LEU A 4 27.16 -6.44 -21.90
C LEU A 4 25.77 -6.98 -22.25
N THR A 5 25.63 -8.31 -22.22
CA THR A 5 24.35 -9.01 -22.20
C THR A 5 23.54 -8.54 -20.99
N ALA A 6 22.58 -7.65 -21.21
CA ALA A 6 21.61 -7.24 -20.21
C ALA A 6 20.67 -8.42 -19.95
N ALA A 7 20.65 -8.91 -18.71
CA ALA A 7 19.65 -9.86 -18.26
C ALA A 7 18.29 -9.15 -18.30
N ALA A 8 17.53 -9.37 -19.38
CA ALA A 8 16.09 -9.20 -19.32
C ALA A 8 15.61 -9.99 -18.10
N LEU A 9 14.72 -9.41 -17.28
CA LEU A 9 13.93 -10.20 -16.35
C LEU A 9 12.98 -11.04 -17.21
N LEU A 10 13.55 -12.03 -17.90
CA LEU A 10 12.85 -13.06 -18.62
C LEU A 10 12.24 -13.89 -17.50
N LEU A 11 10.97 -13.64 -17.22
CA LEU A 11 10.21 -14.48 -16.32
C LEU A 11 9.90 -15.79 -17.05
N THR A 12 10.93 -16.54 -17.43
CA THR A 12 10.80 -17.90 -17.98
C THR A 12 10.55 -18.84 -16.82
N LEU A 13 9.29 -18.91 -16.40
CA LEU A 13 8.75 -20.20 -15.99
C LEU A 13 8.72 -21.04 -17.27
N LEU A 14 9.68 -21.95 -17.41
CA LEU A 14 9.60 -23.08 -18.33
C LEU A 14 8.42 -23.96 -17.87
N GLY A 15 7.21 -23.54 -18.23
CA GLY A 15 6.01 -24.33 -18.16
C GLY A 15 5.53 -24.54 -19.59
N THR A 16 5.91 -25.66 -20.21
CA THR A 16 5.23 -26.15 -21.41
C THR A 16 3.84 -26.64 -21.00
N ALA A 17 2.90 -25.71 -20.79
CA ALA A 17 1.52 -26.05 -20.51
C ALA A 17 0.70 -25.88 -21.79
N ASN A 18 0.66 -26.95 -22.57
CA ASN A 18 -0.38 -27.17 -23.56
C ASN A 18 -1.68 -27.48 -22.80
N ALA A 19 -2.35 -26.47 -22.25
CA ALA A 19 -3.52 -26.67 -21.39
C ALA A 19 -4.81 -26.40 -22.16
N GLN A 20 -5.53 -27.47 -22.51
CA GLN A 20 -6.90 -27.42 -23.05
C GLN A 20 -7.96 -27.04 -21.99
N ASN A 21 -7.56 -26.89 -20.71
CA ASN A 21 -8.44 -26.59 -19.56
C ASN A 21 -7.99 -25.33 -18.80
N PRO A 22 -8.91 -24.62 -18.11
CA PRO A 22 -8.55 -23.51 -17.22
C PRO A 22 -7.57 -23.95 -16.13
N SER A 23 -6.52 -23.15 -15.92
CA SER A 23 -5.59 -23.33 -14.79
C SER A 23 -5.83 -22.24 -13.74
N ILE A 24 -5.60 -22.58 -12.47
CA ILE A 24 -5.74 -21.64 -11.34
C ILE A 24 -4.39 -21.49 -10.66
N SER A 25 -3.83 -20.28 -10.69
CA SER A 25 -2.71 -19.89 -9.82
C SER A 25 -3.28 -19.31 -8.52
N ARG A 26 -3.17 -20.06 -7.42
CA ARG A 26 -3.77 -19.68 -6.13
C ARG A 26 -3.01 -18.52 -5.49
N GLY A 27 -3.75 -17.61 -4.85
CA GLY A 27 -3.13 -16.53 -4.07
C GLY A 27 -2.28 -17.10 -2.92
N GLY A 28 -1.15 -16.46 -2.63
CA GLY A 28 -0.24 -16.86 -1.56
C GLY A 28 0.75 -17.99 -1.92
N THR A 29 0.62 -18.63 -3.08
CA THR A 29 1.60 -19.64 -3.54
C THR A 29 2.71 -19.06 -4.40
N ARG A 30 2.60 -17.80 -4.81
CA ARG A 30 3.58 -17.12 -5.66
C ARG A 30 4.55 -16.38 -4.76
N ALA A 31 5.83 -16.66 -4.92
CA ALA A 31 6.86 -15.99 -4.14
C ALA A 31 7.04 -14.56 -4.65
N ALA A 32 6.87 -13.58 -3.77
CA ALA A 32 7.39 -12.25 -4.00
C ALA A 32 8.92 -12.28 -3.89
N GLN A 33 9.59 -11.56 -4.76
CA GLN A 33 11.05 -11.45 -4.79
C GLN A 33 11.48 -9.99 -4.86
N LEU A 34 12.68 -9.69 -4.38
CA LEU A 34 13.29 -8.38 -4.60
C LEU A 34 13.53 -8.17 -6.09
N ALA A 35 13.14 -6.99 -6.59
CA ALA A 35 13.41 -6.62 -7.96
C ALA A 35 14.92 -6.30 -8.14
N PRO A 36 15.50 -6.53 -9.32
CA PRO A 36 16.93 -6.29 -9.54
C PRO A 36 17.32 -4.83 -9.28
N ALA A 37 18.26 -4.58 -8.36
CA ALA A 37 18.70 -3.23 -7.99
C ALA A 37 19.28 -2.42 -9.17
N GLU A 38 19.71 -3.10 -10.23
CA GLU A 38 20.11 -2.48 -11.48
C GLU A 38 18.96 -1.77 -12.22
N ASN A 39 17.70 -2.17 -11.99
CA ASN A 39 16.52 -1.62 -12.69
C ASN A 39 15.71 -0.62 -11.86
N PHE A 40 15.99 -0.54 -10.55
CA PHE A 40 15.19 0.24 -9.60
C PHE A 40 16.09 1.02 -8.64
N THR A 41 15.63 2.19 -8.20
CA THR A 41 16.13 2.88 -7.00
C THR A 41 15.24 2.56 -5.82
N GLY A 42 15.84 2.31 -4.65
CA GLY A 42 15.12 1.88 -3.45
C GLY A 42 14.73 0.40 -3.50
N THR A 43 13.92 0.00 -2.52
CA THR A 43 13.44 -1.38 -2.38
C THR A 43 12.15 -1.56 -3.17
N VAL A 44 12.12 -2.58 -4.03
CA VAL A 44 10.96 -2.93 -4.85
C VAL A 44 10.74 -4.43 -4.75
N HIS A 45 9.51 -4.83 -4.48
CA HIS A 45 9.08 -6.23 -4.43
C HIS A 45 8.24 -6.54 -5.66
N LEU A 46 8.54 -7.66 -6.32
CA LEU A 46 7.82 -8.14 -7.49
C LEU A 46 7.22 -9.51 -7.19
N GLU A 47 5.91 -9.63 -7.32
CA GLU A 47 5.19 -10.90 -7.35
C GLU A 47 4.70 -11.14 -8.79
N PRO A 48 5.21 -12.16 -9.49
CA PRO A 48 4.69 -12.51 -10.80
C PRO A 48 3.24 -12.97 -10.69
N LEU A 49 2.32 -12.49 -11.52
CA LEU A 49 0.91 -12.90 -11.48
C LEU A 49 0.57 -13.92 -12.57
N PHE A 50 0.93 -13.62 -13.81
CA PHE A 50 0.74 -14.52 -14.94
C PHE A 50 1.81 -14.31 -16.02
N PRO A 51 2.33 -15.40 -16.62
CA PRO A 51 3.23 -15.32 -17.76
C PRO A 51 2.45 -15.11 -19.06
N ALA A 52 3.17 -14.81 -20.14
CA ALA A 52 2.63 -14.89 -21.49
C ALA A 52 2.43 -16.37 -21.88
N ASN A 53 1.21 -16.72 -22.27
CA ASN A 53 0.86 -18.04 -22.78
C ASN A 53 0.50 -17.92 -24.26
N ALA A 54 1.30 -18.51 -25.14
CA ALA A 54 1.07 -18.46 -26.58
C ALA A 54 -0.36 -18.97 -26.92
N PRO A 55 -1.08 -18.33 -27.86
CA PRO A 55 -0.64 -17.23 -28.74
C PRO A 55 -0.70 -15.84 -28.12
N SER A 56 -1.19 -15.70 -26.88
CA SER A 56 -1.17 -14.44 -26.17
C SER A 56 0.26 -14.04 -25.79
N ARG A 57 0.52 -12.74 -25.81
CA ARG A 57 1.82 -12.15 -25.44
C ARG A 57 1.76 -11.36 -24.14
N VAL A 58 0.58 -11.28 -23.54
CA VAL A 58 0.33 -10.48 -22.34
C VAL A 58 0.88 -11.19 -21.12
N SER A 59 1.61 -10.45 -20.29
CA SER A 59 2.11 -10.90 -19.00
C SER A 59 1.82 -9.84 -17.95
N GLY A 60 1.80 -10.24 -16.68
CA GLY A 60 1.57 -9.30 -15.60
C GLY A 60 2.19 -9.70 -14.28
N GLY A 61 2.49 -8.67 -13.49
CA GLY A 61 3.07 -8.79 -12.15
C GLY A 61 2.53 -7.71 -11.22
N SER A 62 2.44 -8.03 -9.95
CA SER A 62 2.24 -7.06 -8.88
C SER A 62 3.61 -6.50 -8.50
N VAL A 63 3.73 -5.18 -8.45
CA VAL A 63 4.97 -4.49 -8.10
C VAL A 63 4.68 -3.52 -6.97
N SER A 64 5.37 -3.70 -5.85
CA SER A 64 5.27 -2.85 -4.66
C SER A 64 6.56 -2.07 -4.49
N PHE A 65 6.44 -0.75 -4.40
CA PHE A 65 7.52 0.19 -4.18
C PHE A 65 7.46 0.69 -2.74
N ASP A 66 8.55 0.52 -1.99
CA ASP A 66 8.72 1.19 -0.71
C ASP A 66 8.81 2.72 -0.90
N PRO A 67 8.56 3.55 0.14
CA PRO A 67 8.69 5.00 0.02
C PRO A 67 10.04 5.43 -0.61
N GLY A 68 9.98 6.31 -1.59
CA GLY A 68 11.14 6.78 -2.35
C GLY A 68 11.64 5.83 -3.45
N ALA A 69 11.12 4.60 -3.52
CA ALA A 69 11.50 3.64 -4.53
C ALA A 69 10.84 3.91 -5.89
N ARG A 70 11.58 3.72 -6.97
CA ARG A 70 11.10 3.94 -8.35
C ARG A 70 11.87 3.12 -9.38
N SER A 71 11.25 2.89 -10.52
CA SER A 71 11.92 2.33 -11.69
C SER A 71 12.97 3.28 -12.27
N LYS A 72 13.91 2.73 -13.02
CA LYS A 72 14.67 3.50 -14.02
C LYS A 72 13.73 4.07 -15.08
N TRP A 73 14.23 5.04 -15.84
CA TRP A 73 13.61 5.35 -17.12
C TRP A 73 13.61 4.10 -18.00
N HIS A 74 12.49 3.83 -18.67
CA HIS A 74 12.34 2.68 -19.55
C HIS A 74 11.25 2.90 -20.60
N THR A 75 11.22 2.01 -21.60
CA THR A 75 10.20 1.95 -22.65
C THR A 75 9.63 0.54 -22.78
N HIS A 76 8.39 0.44 -23.27
CA HIS A 76 7.76 -0.83 -23.64
C HIS A 76 7.49 -0.86 -25.14
N PRO A 77 7.81 -1.94 -25.87
CA PRO A 77 7.65 -2.00 -27.32
C PRO A 77 6.19 -2.00 -27.78
N LEU A 78 5.26 -2.41 -26.91
CA LEU A 78 3.82 -2.46 -27.18
C LEU A 78 3.00 -1.71 -26.10
N GLY A 79 3.66 -0.84 -25.35
CA GLY A 79 3.03 -0.07 -24.27
C GLY A 79 2.87 -0.86 -22.97
N GLN A 80 2.29 -0.20 -21.97
CA GLN A 80 2.04 -0.75 -20.63
C GLN A 80 0.77 -0.17 -20.04
N THR A 81 0.02 -1.03 -19.36
CA THR A 81 -1.08 -0.62 -18.48
C THR A 81 -0.71 -0.89 -17.03
N LEU A 82 -0.86 0.11 -16.16
CA LEU A 82 -0.80 -0.06 -14.72
C LEU A 82 -2.20 0.06 -14.12
N ILE A 83 -2.50 -0.78 -13.14
CA ILE A 83 -3.70 -0.67 -12.31
C ILE A 83 -3.21 -0.50 -10.87
N VAL A 84 -3.36 0.68 -10.29
CA VAL A 84 -2.90 0.94 -8.93
C VAL A 84 -3.83 0.29 -7.93
N THR A 85 -3.30 -0.59 -7.08
CA THR A 85 -4.10 -1.39 -6.14
C THR A 85 -4.03 -0.86 -4.72
N GLU A 86 -2.92 -0.21 -4.34
CA GLU A 86 -2.67 0.31 -2.99
C GLU A 86 -1.77 1.54 -2.98
N GLY A 87 -1.93 2.37 -1.94
CA GLY A 87 -1.03 3.48 -1.67
C GLY A 87 -1.16 4.67 -2.63
N THR A 88 -0.11 5.47 -2.68
CA THR A 88 0.02 6.63 -3.56
C THR A 88 1.41 6.64 -4.17
N GLY A 89 1.48 6.80 -5.48
CA GLY A 89 2.71 6.79 -6.25
C GLY A 89 2.80 7.96 -7.22
N LEU A 90 3.82 7.89 -8.06
CA LEU A 90 4.16 8.87 -9.07
C LEU A 90 4.38 8.17 -10.41
N THR A 91 4.05 8.84 -11.50
CA THR A 91 4.42 8.45 -12.86
C THR A 91 4.84 9.67 -13.65
N GLN A 92 5.79 9.52 -14.57
CA GLN A 92 6.23 10.60 -15.44
C GLN A 92 6.65 10.04 -16.80
N SER A 93 6.13 10.65 -17.87
CA SER A 93 6.68 10.50 -19.22
C SER A 93 7.78 11.53 -19.46
N TRP A 94 8.79 11.16 -20.26
CA TRP A 94 9.92 12.03 -20.56
C TRP A 94 9.48 13.38 -21.11
N GLY A 95 9.97 14.47 -20.52
CA GLY A 95 9.57 15.85 -20.86
C GLY A 95 8.19 16.27 -20.36
N GLY A 96 7.42 15.38 -19.74
CA GLY A 96 6.12 15.66 -19.14
C GLY A 96 6.20 15.99 -17.65
N ALA A 97 5.08 16.46 -17.10
CA ALA A 97 4.93 16.67 -15.65
C ALA A 97 4.83 15.33 -14.90
N ILE A 98 5.35 15.31 -13.67
CA ILE A 98 5.10 14.20 -12.73
C ILE A 98 3.62 14.22 -12.34
N GLN A 99 2.97 13.07 -12.42
CA GLN A 99 1.58 12.87 -12.03
C GLN A 99 1.49 11.97 -10.80
N VAL A 100 0.60 12.33 -9.88
CA VAL A 100 0.27 11.49 -8.72
C VAL A 100 -0.74 10.44 -9.16
N ILE A 101 -0.48 9.19 -8.79
CA ILE A 101 -1.36 8.05 -9.04
C ILE A 101 -1.78 7.40 -7.71
N ARG A 102 -3.04 7.01 -7.58
CA ARG A 102 -3.64 6.47 -6.35
C ARG A 102 -4.38 5.18 -6.65
N LYS A 103 -4.66 4.41 -5.60
CA LYS A 103 -5.52 3.23 -5.68
C LYS A 103 -6.77 3.48 -6.54
N GLY A 104 -6.98 2.64 -7.54
CA GLY A 104 -8.09 2.73 -8.49
C GLY A 104 -7.72 3.39 -9.82
N ASP A 105 -6.63 4.16 -9.88
CA ASP A 105 -6.18 4.78 -11.12
C ASP A 105 -5.65 3.74 -12.11
N ILE A 106 -5.90 3.98 -13.39
CA ILE A 106 -5.38 3.20 -14.52
C ILE A 106 -4.44 4.10 -15.32
N VAL A 107 -3.19 3.68 -15.47
CA VAL A 107 -2.17 4.42 -16.24
C VAL A 107 -1.92 3.67 -17.54
N TRP A 108 -2.15 4.33 -18.67
CA TRP A 108 -1.73 3.83 -19.98
C TRP A 108 -0.48 4.57 -20.45
N THR A 109 0.56 3.82 -20.76
CA THR A 109 1.79 4.31 -21.37
C THR A 109 1.90 3.79 -22.80
N PRO A 110 1.89 4.68 -23.82
CA PRO A 110 1.98 4.27 -25.22
C PRO A 110 3.28 3.51 -25.57
N PRO A 111 3.29 2.72 -26.66
CA PRO A 111 4.50 2.07 -27.17
C PRO A 111 5.66 3.05 -27.37
N GLY A 112 6.86 2.66 -26.93
CA GLY A 112 8.07 3.45 -27.07
C GLY A 112 8.15 4.70 -26.19
N GLN A 113 7.11 5.04 -25.42
CA GLN A 113 7.14 6.20 -24.54
C GLN A 113 8.13 5.96 -23.38
N LYS A 114 9.16 6.80 -23.32
CA LYS A 114 10.10 6.81 -22.20
C LYS A 114 9.39 7.33 -20.96
N HIS A 115 9.41 6.56 -19.89
CA HIS A 115 8.71 6.88 -18.66
C HIS A 115 9.36 6.22 -17.43
N TRP A 116 8.95 6.64 -16.24
CA TRP A 116 9.19 5.95 -14.98
C TRP A 116 7.96 6.06 -14.09
N HIS A 117 7.92 5.20 -13.08
CA HIS A 117 6.90 5.17 -12.03
C HIS A 117 7.47 4.60 -10.73
N GLY A 118 6.82 4.91 -9.62
CA GLY A 118 7.24 4.48 -8.29
C GLY A 118 6.40 5.05 -7.16
N ALA A 119 6.87 4.89 -5.94
CA ALA A 119 6.27 5.44 -4.74
C ALA A 119 6.51 6.96 -4.61
N THR A 120 5.69 7.63 -3.79
CA THR A 120 6.05 8.97 -3.30
C THR A 120 7.18 8.87 -2.27
N ALA A 121 7.69 10.01 -1.82
CA ALA A 121 8.78 10.04 -0.83
C ALA A 121 8.36 9.44 0.54
N THR A 122 7.07 9.42 0.86
CA THR A 122 6.57 9.06 2.20
C THR A 122 5.53 7.95 2.20
N THR A 123 5.01 7.54 1.04
CA THR A 123 4.00 6.48 0.94
C THR A 123 4.43 5.42 -0.04
N ALA A 124 4.37 4.15 0.38
CA ALA A 124 4.48 3.02 -0.52
C ALA A 124 3.34 3.02 -1.55
N MET A 125 3.55 2.31 -2.66
CA MET A 125 2.54 2.11 -3.70
C MET A 125 2.66 0.73 -4.31
N THR A 126 1.52 0.09 -4.56
CA THR A 126 1.46 -1.20 -5.28
C THR A 126 0.58 -1.03 -6.51
N HIS A 127 1.03 -1.59 -7.63
CA HIS A 127 0.21 -1.71 -8.84
C HIS A 127 0.36 -3.08 -9.50
N THR A 128 -0.65 -3.47 -10.27
CA THR A 128 -0.51 -4.52 -11.28
C THR A 128 0.02 -3.89 -12.57
N ALA A 129 1.17 -4.35 -13.05
CA ALA A 129 1.71 -3.98 -14.35
C ALA A 129 1.34 -5.04 -15.39
N ILE A 130 0.83 -4.60 -16.54
CA ILE A 130 0.41 -5.45 -17.67
C ILE A 130 1.15 -5.00 -18.92
N THR A 131 1.86 -5.92 -19.57
CA THR A 131 2.67 -5.62 -20.76
C THR A 131 2.59 -6.75 -21.78
N GLU A 132 2.83 -6.41 -23.05
CA GLU A 132 3.04 -7.39 -24.12
C GLU A 132 4.51 -7.42 -24.55
N ALA A 133 5.01 -8.63 -24.81
CA ALA A 133 6.34 -8.82 -25.40
C ALA A 133 6.32 -8.74 -26.94
N SER A 134 7.35 -8.14 -27.52
CA SER A 134 7.65 -8.16 -28.95
C SER A 134 9.11 -8.55 -29.16
N GLY A 135 9.38 -9.52 -30.04
CA GLY A 135 10.74 -10.03 -30.27
C GLY A 135 11.40 -10.59 -29.00
N GLY A 136 10.63 -11.22 -28.11
CA GLY A 136 11.10 -11.77 -26.84
C GLY A 136 11.38 -10.74 -25.74
N ARG A 137 11.11 -9.45 -25.97
CA ARG A 137 11.33 -8.37 -25.01
C ARG A 137 10.03 -7.65 -24.68
N SER A 138 9.81 -7.34 -23.41
CA SER A 138 8.68 -6.52 -22.95
C SER A 138 9.11 -5.15 -22.44
N VAL A 139 10.40 -4.92 -22.18
CA VAL A 139 10.93 -3.66 -21.63
C VAL A 139 12.34 -3.41 -22.15
N ASP A 140 12.65 -2.13 -22.40
CA ASP A 140 14.01 -1.66 -22.62
C ASP A 140 14.37 -0.66 -21.50
N TRP A 141 15.33 -1.04 -20.65
CA TRP A 141 15.79 -0.24 -19.51
C TRP A 141 16.81 0.81 -19.95
N LEU A 142 16.70 2.02 -19.39
CA LEU A 142 17.55 3.16 -19.72
C LEU A 142 18.32 3.64 -18.48
N GLU A 143 18.53 4.95 -18.34
CA GLU A 143 19.23 5.53 -17.21
C GLU A 143 18.37 5.60 -15.94
N ARG A 144 19.02 5.86 -14.80
CA ARG A 144 18.33 6.06 -13.52
C ARG A 144 17.59 7.40 -13.51
N VAL A 145 16.44 7.41 -12.84
CA VAL A 145 15.79 8.65 -12.43
C VAL A 145 16.62 9.24 -11.29
N SER A 146 17.30 10.36 -11.57
CA SER A 146 18.09 11.08 -10.57
C SER A 146 17.21 11.59 -9.43
N ASP A 147 17.80 11.86 -8.27
CA ASP A 147 17.06 12.47 -7.16
C ASP A 147 16.52 13.85 -7.53
N GLU A 148 17.24 14.61 -8.36
CA GLU A 148 16.76 15.90 -8.89
C GLU A 148 15.49 15.73 -9.71
N GLN A 149 15.47 14.80 -10.67
CA GLN A 149 14.26 14.49 -11.45
C GLN A 149 13.12 14.00 -10.54
N TYR A 150 13.42 13.14 -9.57
CA TYR A 150 12.44 12.60 -8.64
C TYR A 150 11.84 13.67 -7.72
N ASN A 151 12.62 14.70 -7.35
CA ASN A 151 12.22 15.75 -6.41
C ASN A 151 11.44 16.90 -7.07
N GLN A 152 11.20 16.86 -8.38
CA GLN A 152 10.32 17.81 -9.10
C GLN A 152 8.82 17.51 -8.89
N GLN A 153 8.46 16.87 -7.77
CA GLN A 153 7.10 16.42 -7.50
C GLN A 153 6.14 17.62 -7.37
N PRO A 154 4.87 17.47 -7.77
CA PRO A 154 3.85 18.46 -7.45
C PRO A 154 3.84 18.68 -5.94
N LYS A 155 3.97 19.93 -5.49
CA LYS A 155 3.83 20.27 -4.07
C LYS A 155 2.38 19.98 -3.66
N THR A 156 2.11 18.79 -3.15
CA THR A 156 0.82 18.43 -2.57
C THR A 156 0.65 19.24 -1.30
N THR A 157 0.12 20.45 -1.42
CA THR A 157 -0.28 21.26 -0.28
C THR A 157 -1.59 20.69 0.21
N VAL A 158 -1.55 19.65 1.03
CA VAL A 158 -2.68 19.36 1.90
C VAL A 158 -2.60 20.42 3.00
N ALA A 159 -3.27 21.54 2.77
CA ALA A 159 -3.48 22.53 3.81
C ALA A 159 -4.37 21.89 4.88
N VAL A 160 -3.76 21.23 5.86
CA VAL A 160 -4.40 21.02 7.16
C VAL A 160 -4.46 22.40 7.80
N THR A 161 -5.54 23.13 7.53
CA THR A 161 -5.85 24.32 8.31
C THR A 161 -6.18 23.86 9.72
N ALA A 162 -5.18 23.85 10.60
CA ALA A 162 -5.44 23.84 12.03
C ALA A 162 -6.33 25.05 12.33
N ARG A 163 -7.51 24.82 12.93
CA ARG A 163 -8.31 25.94 13.44
C ARG A 163 -7.51 26.62 14.56
N PRO A 164 -7.48 27.97 14.62
CA PRO A 164 -7.10 28.66 15.83
C PRO A 164 -8.20 28.40 16.87
N GLY A 165 -7.88 27.79 18.01
CA GLY A 165 -8.85 27.65 19.11
C GLY A 165 -8.73 26.42 20.01
N ALA A 166 -7.77 25.52 19.80
CA ALA A 166 -7.44 24.54 20.84
C ALA A 166 -6.60 25.26 21.92
N THR A 167 -7.26 25.84 22.91
CA THR A 167 -6.59 26.28 24.14
C THR A 167 -5.95 25.05 24.78
N PRO A 168 -4.64 25.03 25.07
CA PRO A 168 -4.06 23.95 25.83
C PRO A 168 -4.64 24.04 27.24
N MET A 169 -5.52 23.11 27.60
CA MET A 169 -5.84 22.86 29.00
C MET A 169 -4.61 22.17 29.59
N ALA A 170 -3.64 22.97 30.03
CA ALA A 170 -2.51 22.51 30.82
C ALA A 170 -3.05 22.05 32.18
N ASN A 171 -3.34 20.76 32.29
CA ASN A 171 -3.41 20.09 33.58
C ASN A 171 -2.01 19.55 33.88
N ASP A 172 -1.23 20.34 34.64
CA ASP A 172 0.12 20.04 35.16
C ASP A 172 0.11 18.92 36.23
N THR A 173 -0.55 17.81 35.91
CA THR A 173 -0.37 16.56 36.64
C THR A 173 0.52 15.66 35.79
N PRO A 174 1.63 15.12 36.33
CA PRO A 174 2.44 14.15 35.61
C PRO A 174 1.57 12.92 35.29
N LYS A 175 1.03 12.85 34.08
CA LYS A 175 0.34 11.66 33.61
C LYS A 175 1.41 10.58 33.42
N PRO A 176 1.16 9.34 33.89
CA PRO A 176 2.03 8.24 33.54
C PRO A 176 2.14 8.12 32.01
N PRO A 177 3.30 7.72 31.46
CA PRO A 177 3.52 7.69 30.03
C PRO A 177 2.46 6.83 29.33
N SER A 178 1.90 7.36 28.24
CA SER A 178 0.91 6.69 27.42
C SER A 178 1.48 5.40 26.81
N SER A 179 0.60 4.56 26.26
CA SER A 179 1.05 3.36 25.54
C SER A 179 1.98 3.71 24.36
N ALA A 180 1.72 4.82 23.67
CA ALA A 180 2.58 5.28 22.57
C ALA A 180 3.96 5.70 23.08
N GLN A 181 4.02 6.46 24.17
CA GLN A 181 5.27 6.85 24.81
C GLN A 181 6.09 5.63 25.27
N LYS A 182 5.43 4.60 25.82
CA LYS A 182 6.09 3.36 26.26
C LYS A 182 6.60 2.51 25.11
N LEU A 183 5.88 2.47 23.99
CA LEU A 183 6.20 1.57 22.87
C LEU A 183 7.28 2.14 21.96
N PHE A 184 7.28 3.45 21.73
CA PHE A 184 8.17 4.08 20.75
C PHE A 184 8.50 5.55 21.05
N GLY A 185 8.27 6.04 22.28
CA GLY A 185 8.53 7.45 22.62
C GLY A 185 10.03 7.81 22.60
N ASP A 186 10.90 6.86 22.90
CA ASP A 186 12.35 6.99 22.83
C ASP A 186 12.88 6.98 21.38
N TYR A 187 12.27 6.18 20.51
CA TYR A 187 12.66 6.03 19.11
C TYR A 187 12.00 7.06 18.17
N SER A 188 10.73 7.37 18.39
CA SER A 188 9.91 8.26 17.57
C SER A 188 9.07 9.21 18.45
N PRO A 189 9.74 10.17 19.12
CA PRO A 189 9.09 11.04 20.10
C PRO A 189 7.96 11.86 19.49
N LYS A 190 8.12 12.34 18.25
CA LYS A 190 7.08 13.13 17.60
C LYS A 190 5.84 12.30 17.28
N LEU A 191 6.00 11.02 16.92
CA LEU A 191 4.85 10.15 16.67
C LEU A 191 4.09 9.87 17.97
N ALA A 192 4.80 9.70 19.09
CA ALA A 192 4.19 9.52 20.39
C ALA A 192 3.43 10.79 20.84
N GLU A 193 4.04 11.97 20.67
CA GLU A 193 3.42 13.27 20.94
C GLU A 193 2.12 13.46 20.14
N VAL A 194 2.14 13.28 18.81
CA VAL A 194 0.93 13.48 17.99
C VAL A 194 -0.14 12.41 18.25
N THR A 195 0.26 11.21 18.69
CA THR A 195 -0.69 10.17 19.13
C THR A 195 -1.41 10.62 20.40
N ASP A 196 -0.68 11.18 21.36
CA ASP A 196 -1.24 11.62 22.63
C ASP A 196 -2.07 12.90 22.48
N GLU A 197 -1.52 13.93 21.83
CA GLU A 197 -2.13 15.26 21.79
C GLU A 197 -3.18 15.38 20.70
N VAL A 198 -2.88 14.92 19.49
CA VAL A 198 -3.76 15.13 18.33
C VAL A 198 -4.78 14.01 18.24
N LEU A 199 -4.32 12.76 18.18
CA LEU A 199 -5.23 11.64 17.99
C LEU A 199 -6.14 11.46 19.23
N PHE A 200 -5.57 11.07 20.36
CA PHE A 200 -6.37 10.76 21.55
C PHE A 200 -6.75 11.99 22.38
N GLY A 201 -5.96 13.08 22.32
CA GLY A 201 -6.20 14.31 23.08
C GLY A 201 -7.18 15.29 22.44
N ASP A 202 -7.30 15.30 21.10
CA ASP A 202 -8.28 16.13 20.37
C ASP A 202 -9.28 15.23 19.62
N ILE A 203 -8.86 14.55 18.56
CA ILE A 203 -9.76 13.92 17.59
C ILE A 203 -10.76 12.94 18.24
N TRP A 204 -10.31 12.16 19.22
CA TRP A 204 -11.15 11.22 19.98
C TRP A 204 -12.04 11.87 21.04
N GLU A 205 -11.74 13.09 21.48
CA GLU A 205 -12.51 13.84 22.49
C GLU A 205 -13.58 14.76 21.87
N ARG A 206 -13.53 14.97 20.55
CA ARG A 206 -14.46 15.84 19.84
C ARG A 206 -15.93 15.40 20.00
N PRO A 207 -16.84 16.29 20.43
CA PRO A 207 -18.19 15.93 20.90
C PRO A 207 -19.17 15.55 19.77
N GLN A 208 -18.84 15.84 18.51
CA GLN A 208 -19.77 15.62 17.39
C GLN A 208 -20.01 14.13 17.08
N LEU A 209 -19.15 13.25 17.59
CA LEU A 209 -19.29 11.81 17.42
C LEU A 209 -18.83 11.12 18.70
N ALA A 210 -19.69 10.29 19.27
CA ALA A 210 -19.42 9.61 20.52
C ALA A 210 -18.20 8.68 20.40
N LYS A 211 -17.46 8.51 21.50
CA LYS A 211 -16.32 7.58 21.56
C LYS A 211 -16.71 6.15 21.19
N ARG A 212 -17.92 5.73 21.54
CA ARG A 212 -18.52 4.46 21.12
C ARG A 212 -18.50 4.31 19.60
N ASP A 213 -19.04 5.30 18.89
CA ASP A 213 -19.18 5.24 17.43
C ASP A 213 -17.83 5.39 16.73
N ARG A 214 -16.92 6.20 17.29
CA ARG A 214 -15.52 6.28 16.82
C ARG A 214 -14.82 4.93 16.93
N SER A 215 -15.01 4.22 18.03
CA SER A 215 -14.48 2.86 18.19
C SER A 215 -15.05 1.90 17.15
N LEU A 216 -16.37 1.92 16.92
CA LEU A 216 -17.01 1.10 15.89
C LEU A 216 -16.44 1.37 14.48
N ILE A 217 -16.33 2.65 14.09
CA ILE A 217 -15.79 3.04 12.79
C ILE A 217 -14.32 2.64 12.66
N THR A 218 -13.53 2.79 13.73
CA THR A 218 -12.12 2.41 13.74
C THR A 218 -11.97 0.90 13.57
N VAL A 219 -12.72 0.10 14.34
CA VAL A 219 -12.76 -1.37 14.20
C VAL A 219 -13.15 -1.77 12.78
N ALA A 220 -14.24 -1.22 12.23
CA ALA A 220 -14.68 -1.54 10.88
C ALA A 220 -13.65 -1.19 9.80
N SER A 221 -12.95 -0.05 9.97
CA SER A 221 -11.89 0.39 9.08
C SER A 221 -10.69 -0.55 9.10
N LEU A 222 -10.23 -0.94 10.30
CA LEU A 222 -9.12 -1.89 10.46
C LEU A 222 -9.44 -3.25 9.85
N VAL A 223 -10.66 -3.75 10.06
CA VAL A 223 -11.11 -5.03 9.48
C VAL A 223 -11.14 -4.96 7.96
N THR A 224 -11.64 -3.85 7.39
CA THR A 224 -11.71 -3.66 5.95
C THR A 224 -10.32 -3.49 5.33
N GLY A 225 -9.39 -2.84 6.04
CA GLY A 225 -7.97 -2.75 5.69
C GLY A 225 -7.22 -4.07 5.81
N GLY A 226 -7.71 -5.01 6.64
CA GLY A 226 -7.00 -6.25 6.96
C GLY A 226 -5.92 -6.09 8.04
N ASN A 227 -5.98 -5.00 8.81
CA ASN A 227 -4.99 -4.58 9.81
C ASN A 227 -5.26 -5.25 11.18
N THR A 228 -5.14 -6.57 11.25
CA THR A 228 -5.45 -7.34 12.47
C THR A 228 -4.46 -7.07 13.61
N GLU A 229 -3.25 -6.63 13.30
CA GLU A 229 -2.20 -6.26 14.26
C GLU A 229 -2.61 -5.10 15.18
N GLN A 230 -3.44 -4.17 14.68
CA GLN A 230 -3.98 -3.07 15.48
C GLN A 230 -5.33 -3.41 16.12
N LEU A 231 -6.01 -4.45 15.64
CA LEU A 231 -7.40 -4.71 15.97
C LEU A 231 -7.58 -5.06 17.46
N LYS A 232 -6.62 -5.76 18.07
CA LYS A 232 -6.70 -6.22 19.46
C LYS A 232 -6.89 -5.07 20.46
N SER A 233 -6.07 -4.02 20.36
CA SER A 233 -6.16 -2.85 21.25
C SER A 233 -7.43 -2.04 21.00
N HIS A 234 -7.85 -1.91 19.74
CA HIS A 234 -9.05 -1.17 19.38
C HIS A 234 -10.36 -1.89 19.73
N LEU A 235 -10.39 -3.22 19.72
CA LEU A 235 -11.53 -4.01 20.24
C LEU A 235 -11.67 -3.85 21.76
N ALA A 236 -10.56 -3.87 22.51
CA ALA A 236 -10.58 -3.59 23.93
C ALA A 236 -11.07 -2.17 24.22
N LEU A 237 -10.59 -1.18 23.46
CA LEU A 237 -11.03 0.21 23.56
C LEU A 237 -12.51 0.39 23.19
N ALA A 238 -13.01 -0.34 22.18
CA ALA A 238 -14.42 -0.34 21.82
C ALA A 238 -15.30 -0.79 22.99
N LYS A 239 -14.89 -1.86 23.69
CA LYS A 239 -15.56 -2.33 24.90
C LYS A 239 -15.55 -1.28 26.01
N THR A 240 -14.40 -0.67 26.28
CA THR A 240 -14.30 0.44 27.26
C THR A 240 -15.21 1.62 26.91
N ASN A 241 -15.39 1.90 25.61
CA ASN A 241 -16.26 2.96 25.11
C ASN A 241 -17.73 2.54 24.97
N GLY A 242 -18.12 1.35 25.44
CA GLY A 242 -19.52 0.92 25.53
C GLY A 242 -20.07 0.19 24.31
N VAL A 243 -19.22 -0.32 23.41
CA VAL A 243 -19.64 -1.27 22.37
C VAL A 243 -19.69 -2.67 22.98
N THR A 244 -20.81 -3.39 22.80
CA THR A 244 -20.94 -4.74 23.38
C THR A 244 -20.21 -5.80 22.55
N GLU A 245 -19.97 -6.97 23.15
CA GLU A 245 -19.38 -8.11 22.42
C GLU A 245 -20.30 -8.56 21.28
N GLU A 246 -21.61 -8.60 21.52
CA GLU A 246 -22.62 -8.95 20.53
C GLU A 246 -22.61 -7.97 19.36
N GLU A 247 -22.55 -6.66 19.63
CA GLU A 247 -22.45 -5.64 18.59
C GLU A 247 -21.18 -5.80 17.74
N ILE A 248 -20.05 -6.12 18.37
CA ILE A 248 -18.80 -6.38 17.65
C ILE A 248 -18.92 -7.63 16.77
N VAL A 249 -19.46 -8.72 17.31
CA VAL A 249 -19.68 -9.96 16.55
C VAL A 249 -20.58 -9.70 15.34
N GLU A 250 -21.66 -8.93 15.49
CA GLU A 250 -22.55 -8.57 14.39
C GLU A 250 -21.85 -7.68 13.34
N VAL A 251 -21.06 -6.69 13.77
CA VAL A 251 -20.27 -5.85 12.85
C VAL A 251 -19.29 -6.67 12.04
N LEU A 252 -18.54 -7.58 12.68
CA LEU A 252 -17.57 -8.44 11.98
C LEU A 252 -18.26 -9.40 11.02
N THR A 253 -19.40 -9.95 11.42
CA THR A 253 -20.22 -10.82 10.56
C THR A 253 -20.77 -10.07 9.36
N HIS A 254 -21.29 -8.86 9.57
CA HIS A 254 -21.77 -8.00 8.49
C HIS A 254 -20.65 -7.65 7.50
N LEU A 255 -19.47 -7.30 8.00
CA LEU A 255 -18.31 -6.98 7.17
C LEU A 255 -17.80 -8.16 6.34
N ALA A 256 -18.12 -9.42 6.67
CA ALA A 256 -17.74 -10.57 5.84
C ALA A 256 -18.26 -10.46 4.41
N PHE A 257 -19.42 -9.82 4.22
CA PHE A 257 -20.07 -9.66 2.91
C PHE A 257 -19.54 -8.47 2.10
N TYR A 258 -18.98 -7.44 2.77
CA TYR A 258 -18.54 -6.20 2.12
C TYR A 258 -17.02 -6.06 2.04
N ALA A 259 -16.31 -6.51 3.07
CA ALA A 259 -14.85 -6.47 3.15
C ALA A 259 -14.20 -7.81 2.73
N GLY A 260 -15.00 -8.87 2.63
CA GLY A 260 -14.57 -10.21 2.22
C GLY A 260 -14.41 -11.19 3.39
N TRP A 261 -14.81 -12.43 3.15
CA TRP A 261 -14.85 -13.51 4.15
C TRP A 261 -13.52 -13.72 4.89
N PRO A 262 -12.34 -13.76 4.23
CA PRO A 262 -11.07 -13.99 4.94
C PRO A 262 -10.77 -12.92 5.99
N LYS A 263 -11.02 -11.64 5.67
CA LYS A 263 -10.74 -10.53 6.60
C LYS A 263 -11.64 -10.60 7.83
N ALA A 264 -12.92 -10.91 7.63
CA ALA A 264 -13.86 -11.08 8.74
C ALA A 264 -13.50 -12.27 9.64
N ILE A 265 -13.07 -13.40 9.07
CA ILE A 265 -12.60 -14.56 9.87
C ILE A 265 -11.36 -14.19 10.68
N SER A 266 -10.36 -13.55 10.08
CA SER A 266 -9.17 -13.10 10.80
C SER A 266 -9.51 -12.13 11.93
N ALA A 267 -10.42 -11.19 11.69
CA ALA A 267 -10.91 -10.28 12.72
C ALA A 267 -11.66 -11.00 13.85
N MET A 268 -12.51 -11.97 13.51
CA MET A 268 -13.29 -12.75 14.46
C MET A 268 -12.38 -13.58 15.39
N MET A 269 -11.26 -14.11 14.86
CA MET A 269 -10.27 -14.80 15.70
C MET A 269 -9.64 -13.86 16.73
N VAL A 270 -9.29 -12.63 16.33
CA VAL A 270 -8.76 -11.61 17.27
C VAL A 270 -9.84 -11.22 18.30
N ALA A 271 -11.08 -11.02 17.88
CA ALA A 271 -12.19 -10.72 18.79
C ALA A 271 -12.39 -11.83 19.83
N LYS A 272 -12.35 -13.10 19.38
CA LYS A 272 -12.42 -14.26 20.28
C LYS A 272 -11.31 -14.26 21.32
N GLU A 273 -10.08 -13.89 20.97
CA GLU A 273 -8.98 -13.77 21.95
C GLU A 273 -9.20 -12.64 22.96
N VAL A 274 -9.81 -11.53 22.53
CA VAL A 274 -10.05 -10.37 23.40
C VAL A 274 -11.19 -10.66 24.38
N PHE A 275 -12.23 -11.36 23.93
CA PHE A 275 -13.47 -11.52 24.71
C PHE A 275 -13.57 -12.84 25.48
N LYS A 276 -12.97 -13.93 25.01
CA LYS A 276 -12.97 -15.22 25.73
C LYS A 276 -11.89 -15.33 26.81
N LYS A 277 -11.60 -14.25 27.52
CA LYS A 277 -10.76 -14.31 28.73
C LYS A 277 -11.56 -14.79 29.92
#